data_AF-A0AB34IP65-F1
#
_entry.id   AF-A0AB34IP65-F1
#
_cell.length_a   1.000
_cell.length_b   1.000
_cell.length_c   1.000
_cell.angle_alpha   90.00
_cell.angle_beta   90.00
_cell.angle_gamma   90.00
#
_symmetry.space_group_name_H-M   'P 1'
#
loop_
_entity.id
_entity.type
_entity.pdbx_description
1 polymer ?
#
loop_
_entity_poly.entity_id
_entity_poly.type
_entity_poly.pdbx_seq_one_letter_code
_entity_poly.pdbx_strand_id
1 'polypeptide(L)'
;MLALPAHDEEEDTETHTAQCSHWDARRLQLSSTLISIATALPRALAFGLAAAVGMMLFVLVSALGLLLLLKANYTPVVPYMASPSRATHSEHEWLTPHAAPTPSLLTPTPQLLHPPAVPHPSSGPALPSPHSPPPTAPSPVSPSPAPYPPSPPPPATSYLTPDTCNRLFRDSSHLFLRMWGIQEREQNYPGGRKCTDVWRDNPHAERTPCAACHRGDAFFDETWRGVHCATDWYQGDDGTHGDFGAAVDAPALLGLDDDIEAYCQRKEFAWPDCDATGVNIFRLVAGLPYNTCRNFEWQICAAKGMLGRQKSRKIRFATAPKAMRLDGTPPLWQCSGFTNNFCSHDDGFANDDIFFLEVCVYSMVCVNSAELFELNVGEDFLCALSEAKYRELQKILQAGPTSSGLSDDDDDWG
;
A
#
# COMPACT_ATOMS: atom_id res chain seq x y z
N MET A 1 19.94 -10.07 64.23
CA MET A 1 19.46 -8.69 64.41
C MET A 1 19.56 -7.98 63.07
N LEU A 2 18.41 -7.77 62.41
CA LEU A 2 18.12 -6.70 61.45
C LEU A 2 16.61 -6.83 61.18
N ALA A 3 15.86 -5.79 61.58
CA ALA A 3 14.41 -5.74 61.57
C ALA A 3 13.91 -5.13 60.26
N LEU A 4 12.82 -5.67 59.72
CA LEU A 4 12.05 -5.11 58.60
C LEU A 4 10.91 -4.25 59.17
N PRO A 5 10.53 -3.13 58.53
CA PRO A 5 9.36 -2.36 58.95
C PRO A 5 8.08 -3.00 58.41
N ALA A 6 7.06 -3.05 59.27
CA ALA A 6 5.67 -3.32 58.89
C ALA A 6 5.04 -2.01 58.37
N HIS A 7 4.32 -2.11 57.25
CA HIS A 7 3.46 -1.06 56.74
C HIS A 7 2.02 -1.45 57.08
N ASP A 8 1.34 -0.60 57.85
CA ASP A 8 -0.09 -0.66 58.10
C ASP A 8 -0.84 -0.04 56.91
N GLU A 9 -1.79 -0.78 56.33
CA GLU A 9 -2.78 -0.27 55.37
C GLU A 9 -4.15 -0.21 56.07
N GLU A 10 -4.58 0.99 56.43
CA GLU A 10 -5.93 1.29 56.92
C GLU A 10 -6.40 2.64 56.34
N GLU A 11 -7.07 2.62 55.19
CA GLU A 11 -7.91 3.67 54.53
C GLU A 11 -8.22 3.09 53.13
N ASP A 12 -9.39 3.09 52.49
CA ASP A 12 -10.58 3.95 52.49
C ASP A 12 -11.75 3.13 51.90
N THR A 13 -12.83 2.88 52.64
CA THR A 13 -14.06 2.24 52.09
C THR A 13 -15.25 3.20 51.91
N GLU A 14 -15.11 4.49 52.24
CA GLU A 14 -16.24 5.43 52.24
C GLU A 14 -16.43 6.21 50.92
N THR A 15 -15.47 6.20 50.00
CA THR A 15 -15.54 6.95 48.73
C THR A 15 -16.26 6.22 47.59
N HIS A 16 -16.48 4.91 47.69
CA HIS A 16 -17.12 4.13 46.62
C HIS A 16 -18.65 4.27 46.57
N THR A 17 -19.31 4.64 47.68
CA THR A 17 -20.78 4.71 47.74
C THR A 17 -21.33 6.02 47.15
N ALA A 18 -20.54 7.10 47.14
CA ALA A 18 -20.93 8.39 46.57
C ALA A 18 -20.84 8.43 45.03
N GLN A 19 -20.02 7.57 44.41
CA GLN A 19 -19.88 7.55 42.96
C GLN A 19 -21.05 6.84 42.25
N CYS A 20 -21.73 5.89 42.90
CA CYS A 20 -22.84 5.16 42.27
C CYS A 20 -24.13 6.00 42.14
N SER A 21 -24.40 6.96 43.04
CA SER A 21 -25.62 7.79 42.99
C SER A 21 -25.59 8.85 41.89
N HIS A 22 -24.40 9.25 41.42
CA HIS A 22 -24.24 10.23 40.34
C HIS A 22 -24.57 9.64 38.94
N TRP A 23 -24.46 8.32 38.77
CA TRP A 23 -24.73 7.66 37.49
C TRP A 23 -26.23 7.53 37.18
N ASP A 24 -27.06 7.26 38.19
CA ASP A 24 -28.51 7.15 38.00
C ASP A 24 -29.19 8.48 37.68
N ALA A 25 -28.70 9.59 38.25
CA ALA A 25 -29.19 10.94 37.92
C ALA A 25 -28.91 11.33 36.46
N ARG A 26 -27.73 10.97 35.92
CA ARG A 26 -27.40 11.23 34.50
C ARG A 26 -28.21 10.36 33.54
N ARG A 27 -28.56 9.13 33.95
CA ARG A 27 -29.37 8.22 33.12
C ARG A 27 -30.80 8.73 32.93
N LEU A 28 -31.39 9.35 33.96
CA LEU A 28 -32.71 9.98 33.89
C LEU A 28 -32.71 11.29 33.08
N GLN A 29 -31.60 12.03 33.06
CA GLN A 29 -31.47 13.26 32.26
C GLN A 29 -31.31 12.95 30.76
N LEU A 30 -30.60 11.86 30.43
CA LEU A 30 -30.43 11.40 29.04
C LEU A 30 -31.74 10.88 28.43
N SER A 31 -32.59 10.19 29.20
CA SER A 31 -33.87 9.69 28.68
C SER A 31 -34.86 10.82 28.35
N SER A 32 -34.91 11.88 29.15
CA SER A 32 -35.74 13.07 28.87
C SER A 32 -35.30 13.82 27.60
N THR A 33 -33.98 13.91 27.38
CA THR A 33 -33.41 14.59 26.21
C THR A 33 -33.68 13.80 24.93
N LEU A 34 -33.54 12.48 24.97
CA LEU A 34 -33.82 11.60 23.83
C LEU A 34 -35.30 11.60 23.42
N ILE A 35 -36.23 11.69 24.37
CA ILE A 35 -37.68 11.81 24.08
C ILE A 35 -37.99 13.16 23.41
N SER A 36 -37.32 14.24 23.82
CA SER A 36 -37.49 15.56 23.19
C SER A 36 -36.95 15.61 21.76
N ILE A 37 -35.83 14.93 21.50
CA ILE A 37 -35.26 14.81 20.14
C ILE A 37 -36.16 13.94 19.25
N ALA A 38 -36.65 12.81 19.76
CA ALA A 38 -37.52 11.89 19.00
C ALA A 38 -38.85 12.53 18.57
N THR A 39 -39.34 13.55 19.29
CA THR A 39 -40.58 14.26 18.94
C THR A 39 -40.36 15.48 18.04
N ALA A 40 -39.16 16.07 18.04
CA ALA A 40 -38.81 17.22 17.19
C ALA A 40 -38.37 16.81 15.78
N LEU A 41 -37.68 15.67 15.65
CA LEU A 41 -37.09 15.20 14.38
C LEU A 41 -38.11 14.97 13.25
N PRO A 42 -39.31 14.39 13.48
CA PRO A 42 -40.29 14.18 12.41
C PRO A 42 -40.82 15.48 11.82
N ARG A 43 -40.92 16.54 12.64
CA ARG A 43 -41.41 17.85 12.19
C ARG A 43 -40.35 18.57 11.35
N ALA A 44 -39.10 18.57 11.80
CA ALA A 44 -38.00 19.16 11.03
C ALA A 44 -37.79 18.45 9.68
N LEU A 45 -37.87 17.12 9.65
CA LEU A 45 -37.77 16.34 8.41
C LEU A 45 -38.94 16.60 7.46
N ALA A 46 -40.17 16.75 7.95
CA ALA A 46 -41.32 17.07 7.11
C ALA A 46 -41.19 18.45 6.43
N PHE A 47 -40.70 19.47 7.16
CA PHE A 47 -40.45 20.80 6.58
C PHE A 47 -39.29 20.78 5.58
N GLY A 48 -38.19 20.07 5.89
CA GLY A 48 -37.05 19.93 4.98
C GLY A 48 -37.42 19.22 3.67
N LEU A 49 -38.21 18.15 3.75
CA LEU A 49 -38.64 17.40 2.56
C LEU A 49 -39.56 18.24 1.66
N ALA A 50 -40.49 18.99 2.25
CA ALA A 50 -41.39 19.86 1.50
C ALA A 50 -40.62 20.98 0.76
N ALA A 51 -39.62 21.58 1.41
CA ALA A 51 -38.77 22.60 0.79
C ALA A 51 -37.90 22.03 -0.34
N ALA A 52 -37.32 20.84 -0.15
CA ALA A 52 -36.52 20.17 -1.18
C ALA A 52 -37.35 19.80 -2.42
N VAL A 53 -38.56 19.25 -2.22
CA VAL A 53 -39.49 18.93 -3.32
C VAL A 53 -39.92 20.21 -4.06
N GLY A 54 -40.18 21.30 -3.33
CA GLY A 54 -40.48 22.60 -3.92
C GLY A 54 -39.36 23.15 -4.80
N MET A 55 -38.11 23.09 -4.33
CA MET A 55 -36.94 23.52 -5.12
C MET A 55 -36.73 22.64 -6.36
N MET A 56 -36.87 21.32 -6.24
CA MET A 56 -36.73 20.41 -7.39
C MET A 56 -37.77 20.71 -8.48
N LEU A 57 -39.03 20.93 -8.09
CA LEU A 57 -40.09 21.30 -9.02
C LEU A 57 -39.81 22.64 -9.70
N PHE A 58 -39.29 23.63 -8.97
CA PHE A 58 -38.92 24.93 -9.54
C PHE A 58 -37.81 24.81 -10.60
N VAL A 59 -36.76 24.02 -10.32
CA VAL A 59 -35.66 23.77 -11.27
C VAL A 59 -36.18 23.05 -12.51
N LEU A 60 -37.03 22.03 -12.35
CA LEU A 60 -37.61 21.31 -13.48
C LEU A 60 -38.49 22.20 -14.37
N VAL A 61 -39.34 23.04 -13.78
CA VAL A 61 -40.18 23.98 -14.54
C VAL A 61 -39.32 25.01 -15.28
N SER A 62 -38.26 25.50 -14.63
CA SER A 62 -37.33 26.47 -15.25
C SER A 62 -36.56 25.85 -16.41
N ALA A 63 -36.07 24.62 -16.25
CA ALA A 63 -35.36 23.88 -17.30
C ALA A 63 -36.27 23.60 -18.51
N LEU A 64 -37.53 23.19 -18.26
CA LEU A 64 -38.52 23.00 -19.33
C LEU A 64 -38.83 24.31 -20.06
N GLY A 65 -38.97 25.43 -19.34
CA GLY A 65 -39.15 26.75 -19.93
C GLY A 65 -37.99 27.16 -20.84
N LEU A 66 -36.74 26.93 -20.39
CA LEU A 66 -35.54 27.19 -21.19
C LEU A 66 -35.48 26.30 -22.44
N LEU A 67 -35.82 25.01 -22.33
CA LEU A 67 -35.83 24.09 -23.45
C LEU A 67 -36.84 24.49 -24.53
N LEU A 68 -38.02 24.96 -24.10
CA LEU A 68 -39.05 25.48 -25.00
C LEU A 68 -38.61 26.76 -25.71
N LEU A 69 -37.91 27.66 -25.01
CA LEU A 69 -37.33 28.87 -25.60
C LEU A 69 -36.22 28.55 -26.62
N LEU A 70 -35.34 27.58 -26.32
CA LEU A 70 -34.30 27.13 -27.25
C LEU A 70 -34.91 26.51 -28.51
N LYS A 71 -35.99 25.72 -28.36
CA LYS A 71 -36.68 25.10 -29.49
C LYS A 71 -37.40 26.13 -30.36
N ALA A 72 -37.91 27.22 -29.79
CA ALA A 72 -38.55 28.30 -30.54
C ALA A 72 -37.56 29.14 -31.39
N ASN A 73 -36.29 29.21 -30.97
CA ASN A 73 -35.26 30.03 -31.64
C ASN A 73 -34.29 29.23 -32.52
N TYR A 74 -34.46 27.92 -32.65
CA TYR A 74 -33.59 27.11 -33.49
C TYR A 74 -34.01 27.18 -34.96
N THR A 75 -33.51 28.17 -35.70
CA THR A 75 -33.50 28.17 -37.17
C THR A 75 -32.33 27.32 -37.66
N PRO A 76 -32.56 26.20 -38.39
CA PRO A 76 -31.48 25.37 -38.87
C PRO A 76 -30.69 26.11 -39.95
N VAL A 77 -29.42 26.44 -39.65
CA VAL A 77 -28.46 26.91 -40.65
C VAL A 77 -27.92 25.68 -41.37
N VAL A 78 -28.24 25.56 -42.66
CA VAL A 78 -27.71 24.50 -43.53
C VAL A 78 -26.32 24.92 -43.98
N PRO A 79 -25.22 24.22 -43.61
CA PRO A 79 -23.91 24.53 -44.14
C PRO A 79 -23.75 23.86 -45.51
N TYR A 80 -23.45 24.68 -46.52
CA TYR A 80 -22.96 24.23 -47.83
C TYR A 80 -21.60 23.54 -47.66
N MET A 81 -21.52 22.27 -48.05
CA MET A 81 -20.27 21.53 -48.13
C MET A 81 -19.42 22.02 -49.31
N ALA A 82 -18.19 22.46 -49.03
CA ALA A 82 -17.13 22.57 -50.02
C ALA A 82 -16.11 21.45 -49.78
N SER A 83 -15.93 20.62 -50.80
CA SER A 83 -14.98 19.52 -50.87
C SER A 83 -13.56 20.04 -51.13
N PRO A 84 -12.50 19.42 -50.56
CA PRO A 84 -11.18 19.52 -51.14
C PRO A 84 -10.59 18.14 -51.50
N SER A 85 -10.41 17.98 -52.81
CA SER A 85 -9.13 17.69 -53.48
C SER A 85 -8.12 16.74 -52.83
N ARG A 86 -8.20 15.50 -53.30
CA ARG A 86 -7.10 14.55 -53.60
C ARG A 86 -5.71 15.20 -53.78
N ALA A 87 -4.75 14.81 -52.94
CA ALA A 87 -3.32 14.93 -53.20
C ALA A 87 -2.64 13.57 -52.98
N THR A 88 -2.08 13.05 -54.07
CA THR A 88 -1.22 11.87 -54.19
C THR A 88 0.15 12.17 -53.60
N HIS A 89 0.73 11.26 -52.79
CA HIS A 89 2.18 11.09 -52.75
C HIS A 89 2.62 9.76 -52.10
N SER A 90 3.51 9.09 -52.83
CA SER A 90 4.66 8.31 -52.38
C SER A 90 4.45 6.95 -51.74
N GLU A 91 4.66 5.93 -52.57
CA GLU A 91 5.08 4.59 -52.22
C GLU A 91 6.34 4.63 -51.33
N HIS A 92 6.30 3.94 -50.20
CA HIS A 92 7.49 3.45 -49.51
C HIS A 92 7.35 1.95 -49.32
N GLU A 93 8.11 1.27 -50.15
CA GLU A 93 8.45 -0.15 -50.16
C GLU A 93 9.08 -0.55 -48.81
N TRP A 94 8.39 -1.39 -48.04
CA TRP A 94 8.97 -2.13 -46.91
C TRP A 94 8.66 -3.62 -47.05
N LEU A 95 9.72 -4.31 -47.49
CA LEU A 95 10.13 -5.69 -47.22
C LEU A 95 9.14 -6.56 -46.42
N THR A 96 8.67 -7.61 -47.10
CA THR A 96 8.09 -8.84 -46.55
C THR A 96 8.94 -9.45 -45.43
N PRO A 97 8.35 -9.90 -44.30
CA PRO A 97 9.04 -10.74 -43.34
C PRO A 97 9.09 -12.19 -43.85
N HIS A 98 10.30 -12.76 -43.81
CA HIS A 98 10.55 -14.18 -44.02
C HIS A 98 9.78 -15.04 -43.01
N ALA A 99 9.28 -16.17 -43.51
CA ALA A 99 8.69 -17.25 -42.74
C ALA A 99 9.64 -17.73 -41.63
N ALA A 100 9.13 -17.75 -40.39
CA ALA A 100 9.80 -18.40 -39.26
C ALA A 100 9.66 -19.93 -39.37
N PRO A 101 10.69 -20.69 -38.94
CA PRO A 101 10.66 -22.14 -38.99
C PRO A 101 9.76 -22.74 -37.89
N THR A 102 9.02 -23.76 -38.30
CA THR A 102 8.21 -24.67 -37.51
C THR A 102 9.00 -25.27 -36.34
N PRO A 103 8.55 -25.19 -35.08
CA PRO A 103 9.13 -25.99 -34.01
C PRO A 103 8.58 -27.42 -34.07
N SER A 104 9.50 -28.37 -34.14
CA SER A 104 9.26 -29.80 -34.03
C SER A 104 8.57 -30.15 -32.70
N LEU A 105 7.37 -30.71 -32.79
CA LEU A 105 6.69 -31.40 -31.70
C LEU A 105 7.48 -32.66 -31.33
N LEU A 106 8.30 -32.57 -30.29
CA LEU A 106 8.80 -33.74 -29.58
C LEU A 106 7.75 -34.19 -28.57
N THR A 107 7.23 -35.39 -28.83
CA THR A 107 6.38 -36.20 -27.97
C THR A 107 7.03 -36.44 -26.60
N PRO A 108 6.33 -36.25 -25.46
CA PRO A 108 6.82 -36.74 -24.19
C PRO A 108 6.57 -38.25 -24.06
N THR A 109 7.65 -38.98 -23.89
CA THR A 109 7.71 -40.39 -23.47
C THR A 109 6.98 -40.60 -22.14
N PRO A 110 6.17 -41.66 -21.96
CA PRO A 110 5.56 -41.96 -20.67
C PRO A 110 6.62 -42.41 -19.66
N GLN A 111 6.67 -41.77 -18.49
CA GLN A 111 7.50 -42.22 -17.37
C GLN A 111 6.97 -43.53 -16.81
N LEU A 112 7.86 -44.53 -16.78
CA LEU A 112 7.69 -45.81 -16.11
C LEU A 112 7.52 -45.63 -14.60
N LEU A 113 6.47 -46.27 -14.08
CA LEU A 113 6.23 -46.56 -12.67
C LEU A 113 7.49 -47.17 -12.01
N HIS A 114 7.92 -46.58 -10.91
CA HIS A 114 8.92 -47.17 -10.03
C HIS A 114 8.33 -48.38 -9.28
N PRO A 115 9.05 -49.50 -9.15
CA PRO A 115 8.64 -50.64 -8.33
C PRO A 115 8.83 -50.34 -6.82
N PRO A 116 8.12 -51.08 -5.94
CA PRO A 116 8.16 -50.86 -4.50
C PRO A 116 9.50 -51.25 -3.88
N ALA A 117 9.83 -50.55 -2.78
CA ALA A 117 11.06 -50.69 -2.01
C ALA A 117 11.26 -52.12 -1.47
N VAL A 118 12.47 -52.63 -1.68
CA VAL A 118 12.98 -53.87 -1.08
C VAL A 118 13.41 -53.59 0.37
N PRO A 119 13.01 -54.41 1.36
CA PRO A 119 13.49 -54.25 2.73
C PRO A 119 14.96 -54.69 2.85
N HIS A 120 15.78 -53.83 3.44
CA HIS A 120 17.18 -54.13 3.78
C HIS A 120 17.28 -55.17 4.90
N PRO A 121 18.21 -56.13 4.82
CA PRO A 121 18.44 -57.12 5.87
C PRO A 121 19.21 -56.54 7.06
N SER A 122 18.81 -56.99 8.25
CA SER A 122 19.39 -56.69 9.56
C SER A 122 20.92 -56.79 9.59
N SER A 123 21.54 -55.69 10.03
CA SER A 123 22.95 -55.62 10.42
C SER A 123 23.22 -56.50 11.64
N GLY A 124 24.16 -57.44 11.48
CA GLY A 124 24.68 -58.30 12.54
C GLY A 124 25.55 -57.56 13.57
N PRO A 125 26.00 -58.25 14.62
CA PRO A 125 26.68 -57.67 15.76
C PRO A 125 28.08 -57.14 15.39
N ALA A 126 28.33 -55.87 15.74
CA ALA A 126 29.61 -55.20 15.54
C ALA A 126 30.70 -55.80 16.46
N LEU A 127 31.87 -56.07 15.89
CA LEU A 127 33.09 -56.42 16.61
C LEU A 127 33.59 -55.23 17.46
N PRO A 128 34.17 -55.49 18.65
CA PRO A 128 34.74 -54.45 19.49
C PRO A 128 35.99 -53.83 18.84
N SER A 129 36.01 -52.50 18.77
CA SER A 129 37.15 -51.72 18.25
C SER A 129 38.34 -51.75 19.22
N PRO A 130 39.59 -51.75 18.72
CA PRO A 130 40.78 -51.72 19.56
C PRO A 130 40.95 -50.37 20.24
N HIS A 131 41.45 -50.43 21.49
CA HIS A 131 41.71 -49.29 22.37
C HIS A 131 42.51 -48.18 21.68
N SER A 132 41.96 -46.97 21.66
CA SER A 132 42.63 -45.77 21.19
C SER A 132 43.76 -45.35 22.13
N PRO A 133 44.90 -44.87 21.62
CA PRO A 133 45.99 -44.37 22.44
C PRO A 133 45.57 -43.09 23.20
N PRO A 134 46.22 -42.80 24.35
CA PRO A 134 45.91 -41.63 25.15
C PRO A 134 46.17 -40.32 24.38
N PRO A 135 45.33 -39.29 24.58
CA PRO A 135 45.42 -38.04 23.85
C PRO A 135 46.74 -37.32 24.16
N THR A 136 47.43 -36.92 23.09
CA THR A 136 48.64 -36.10 23.15
C THR A 136 48.28 -34.70 23.67
N ALA A 137 49.11 -34.17 24.58
CA ALA A 137 48.90 -32.86 25.18
C ALA A 137 48.71 -31.76 24.11
N PRO A 138 47.71 -30.86 24.27
CA PRO A 138 47.45 -29.79 23.32
C PRO A 138 48.65 -28.84 23.24
N SER A 139 49.08 -28.55 22.01
CA SER A 139 50.12 -27.55 21.76
C SER A 139 49.62 -26.17 22.21
N PRO A 140 50.53 -25.29 22.70
CA PRO A 140 50.17 -23.94 23.11
C PRO A 140 49.51 -23.18 21.95
N VAL A 141 48.31 -22.67 22.23
CA VAL A 141 47.51 -21.88 21.29
C VAL A 141 48.31 -20.64 20.91
N SER A 142 48.66 -20.51 19.63
CA SER A 142 49.28 -19.27 19.12
C SER A 142 48.33 -18.09 19.38
N PRO A 143 48.85 -16.94 19.84
CA PRO A 143 48.03 -15.77 20.08
C PRO A 143 47.27 -15.38 18.82
N SER A 144 45.95 -15.26 18.92
CA SER A 144 45.10 -14.81 17.81
C SER A 144 45.67 -13.50 17.24
N PRO A 145 45.84 -13.38 15.92
CA PRO A 145 46.19 -12.11 15.30
C PRO A 145 45.16 -11.04 15.72
N ALA A 146 45.66 -9.82 15.96
CA ALA A 146 44.80 -8.70 16.30
C ALA A 146 43.69 -8.55 15.25
N PRO A 147 42.44 -8.29 15.65
CA PRO A 147 41.34 -8.10 14.71
C PRO A 147 41.72 -6.99 13.73
N TYR A 148 41.55 -7.27 12.44
CA TYR A 148 41.78 -6.27 11.39
C TYR A 148 40.92 -5.03 11.69
N PRO A 149 41.45 -3.82 11.45
CA PRO A 149 40.63 -2.62 11.53
C PRO A 149 39.42 -2.78 10.58
N PRO A 150 38.21 -2.35 10.99
CA PRO A 150 37.03 -2.45 10.15
C PRO A 150 37.28 -1.73 8.83
N SER A 151 36.93 -2.37 7.71
CA SER A 151 37.00 -1.75 6.39
C SER A 151 36.23 -0.42 6.40
N PRO A 152 36.75 0.64 5.75
CA PRO A 152 36.02 1.89 5.63
C PRO A 152 34.64 1.62 4.97
N PRO A 153 33.58 2.33 5.41
CA PRO A 153 32.26 2.15 4.81
C PRO A 153 32.34 2.45 3.31
N PRO A 154 31.63 1.68 2.47
CA PRO A 154 31.57 1.96 1.04
C PRO A 154 31.08 3.40 0.83
N PRO A 155 31.57 4.11 -0.21
CA PRO A 155 31.09 5.44 -0.54
C PRO A 155 29.57 5.39 -0.69
N ALA A 156 28.87 6.38 -0.12
CA ALA A 156 27.42 6.46 -0.21
C ALA A 156 27.02 6.48 -1.69
N THR A 157 26.39 5.39 -2.15
CA THR A 157 25.83 5.35 -3.50
C THR A 157 24.61 6.25 -3.52
N SER A 158 24.46 7.06 -4.58
CA SER A 158 23.24 7.84 -4.77
C SER A 158 22.04 6.99 -5.23
N TYR A 159 22.21 5.68 -5.38
CA TYR A 159 21.18 4.74 -5.77
C TYR A 159 20.48 4.11 -4.58
N LEU A 160 19.22 3.72 -4.78
CA LEU A 160 18.46 2.93 -3.84
C LEU A 160 19.05 1.51 -3.75
N THR A 161 19.26 1.04 -2.52
CA THR A 161 19.80 -0.29 -2.21
C THR A 161 19.06 -0.85 -0.98
N PRO A 162 19.21 -2.15 -0.66
CA PRO A 162 18.62 -2.70 0.55
C PRO A 162 19.02 -1.96 1.82
N ASP A 163 20.31 -1.62 1.94
CA ASP A 163 20.85 -0.88 3.08
C ASP A 163 20.34 0.55 3.14
N THR A 164 20.20 1.22 1.99
CA THR A 164 19.56 2.53 1.92
C THR A 164 18.13 2.45 2.42
N CYS A 165 17.29 1.55 1.90
CA CYS A 165 15.90 1.39 2.37
C CYS A 165 15.80 1.15 3.87
N ASN A 166 16.67 0.29 4.41
CA ASN A 166 16.72 0.03 5.84
C ASN A 166 17.08 1.29 6.66
N ARG A 167 18.01 2.13 6.17
CA ARG A 167 18.31 3.42 6.80
C ARG A 167 17.12 4.38 6.73
N LEU A 168 16.47 4.51 5.57
CA LEU A 168 15.33 5.41 5.38
C LEU A 168 14.15 5.07 6.30
N PHE A 169 13.91 3.79 6.59
CA PHE A 169 12.86 3.39 7.54
C PHE A 169 13.25 3.56 9.01
N ARG A 170 14.53 3.45 9.35
CA ARG A 170 15.00 3.58 10.73
C ARG A 170 15.31 5.01 11.16
N ASP A 171 15.44 5.91 10.20
CA ASP A 171 15.51 7.34 10.46
C ASP A 171 14.11 7.85 10.83
N SER A 172 13.93 8.12 12.13
CA SER A 172 12.68 8.60 12.72
C SER A 172 12.24 9.99 12.21
N SER A 173 13.11 10.72 11.53
CA SER A 173 12.79 12.00 10.90
C SER A 173 12.45 11.87 9.41
N HIS A 174 12.66 10.70 8.82
CA HIS A 174 12.54 10.52 7.39
C HIS A 174 11.09 10.55 6.90
N LEU A 175 10.90 11.06 5.67
CA LEU A 175 9.61 11.23 5.02
C LEU A 175 8.79 9.92 4.99
N PHE A 176 9.41 8.75 4.89
CA PHE A 176 8.70 7.47 4.91
C PHE A 176 7.85 7.27 6.17
N LEU A 177 8.37 7.68 7.33
CA LEU A 177 7.61 7.62 8.58
C LEU A 177 6.60 8.76 8.72
N ARG A 178 6.76 9.85 7.97
CA ARG A 178 5.74 10.89 7.84
C ARG A 178 4.61 10.47 6.90
N MET A 179 4.92 9.77 5.80
CA MET A 179 3.97 9.15 4.87
C MET A 179 3.18 8.04 5.55
N TRP A 180 3.83 7.27 6.42
CA TRP A 180 3.16 6.30 7.28
C TRP A 180 2.39 6.97 8.41
N GLY A 181 3.03 7.98 8.99
CA GLY A 181 2.55 8.75 10.11
C GLY A 181 1.32 9.55 9.74
N ILE A 182 0.51 9.80 10.76
CA ILE A 182 -0.69 10.63 10.67
C ILE A 182 -0.35 12.07 10.32
N GLN A 183 0.92 12.48 10.27
CA GLN A 183 1.32 13.88 10.42
C GLN A 183 0.59 14.82 9.46
N GLU A 184 0.42 14.43 8.20
CA GLU A 184 -0.35 15.21 7.21
C GLU A 184 -1.86 15.26 7.55
N ARG A 185 -2.42 14.17 8.08
CA ARG A 185 -3.83 14.08 8.51
C ARG A 185 -4.06 14.67 9.91
N GLU A 186 -3.05 14.72 10.78
CA GLU A 186 -3.09 15.35 12.11
C GLU A 186 -2.93 16.87 12.01
N GLN A 187 -2.04 17.34 11.11
CA GLN A 187 -1.89 18.76 10.80
C GLN A 187 -3.18 19.30 10.15
N ASN A 188 -3.78 18.54 9.24
CA ASN A 188 -5.03 18.94 8.59
C ASN A 188 -6.30 18.66 9.43
N TYR A 189 -6.22 17.77 10.44
CA TYR A 189 -7.33 17.45 11.34
C TYR A 189 -6.83 17.24 12.78
N PRO A 190 -6.91 18.24 13.68
CA PRO A 190 -6.54 18.06 15.08
C PRO A 190 -7.38 16.95 15.73
N GLY A 191 -6.69 15.92 16.26
CA GLY A 191 -7.30 14.65 16.68
C GLY A 191 -7.34 13.59 15.57
N GLY A 192 -6.57 13.79 14.51
CA GLY A 192 -6.49 12.94 13.32
C GLY A 192 -6.25 11.47 13.68
N ARG A 193 -7.08 10.60 13.11
CA ARG A 193 -6.93 9.15 13.23
C ARG A 193 -5.78 8.68 12.35
N LYS A 194 -4.97 7.72 12.81
CA LYS A 194 -3.95 7.09 11.95
C LYS A 194 -4.64 6.50 10.71
N CYS A 195 -3.94 6.29 9.61
CA CYS A 195 -4.54 5.52 8.50
C CYS A 195 -4.97 4.10 8.92
N THR A 196 -4.38 3.57 10.01
CA THR A 196 -4.80 2.31 10.65
C THR A 196 -6.11 2.41 11.45
N ASP A 197 -6.56 3.63 11.74
CA ASP A 197 -7.69 3.93 12.63
C ASP A 197 -8.92 4.47 11.87
N VAL A 198 -8.91 4.41 10.53
CA VAL A 198 -10.01 4.88 9.68
C VAL A 198 -10.74 3.69 9.06
N TRP A 199 -12.04 3.84 8.82
CA TRP A 199 -12.84 2.88 8.08
C TRP A 199 -12.34 2.78 6.64
N ARG A 200 -11.50 1.77 6.47
CA ARG A 200 -10.95 1.15 5.26
C ARG A 200 -11.72 1.35 3.94
N ASP A 201 -13.05 1.15 3.95
CA ASP A 201 -13.88 1.12 2.73
C ASP A 201 -15.10 2.09 2.83
N ASN A 202 -15.13 2.99 3.82
CA ASN A 202 -16.24 3.94 3.96
C ASN A 202 -15.73 5.34 4.32
N PRO A 203 -15.53 6.22 3.32
CA PRO A 203 -15.08 7.60 3.55
C PRO A 203 -16.07 8.41 4.39
N HIS A 204 -17.34 7.97 4.52
CA HIS A 204 -18.34 8.63 5.36
C HIS A 204 -18.40 8.09 6.80
N ALA A 205 -17.73 6.97 7.10
CA ALA A 205 -17.71 6.39 8.44
C ALA A 205 -16.75 7.12 9.40
N GLU A 206 -16.04 8.15 8.93
CA GLU A 206 -15.29 9.10 9.77
C GLU A 206 -16.15 9.73 10.87
N ARG A 207 -17.47 9.84 10.65
CA ARG A 207 -18.40 10.44 11.63
C ARG A 207 -18.83 9.51 12.76
N THR A 208 -18.55 8.21 12.65
CA THR A 208 -18.91 7.25 13.69
C THR A 208 -17.73 7.05 14.63
N PRO A 209 -17.89 7.23 15.96
CA PRO A 209 -16.92 6.78 16.94
C PRO A 209 -16.68 5.29 16.70
N CYS A 210 -15.49 4.98 16.24
CA CYS A 210 -15.18 3.65 15.79
C CYS A 210 -14.85 2.81 17.03
N ALA A 211 -15.88 2.28 17.69
CA ALA A 211 -15.72 1.36 18.82
C ALA A 211 -14.93 0.09 18.44
N ALA A 212 -14.82 -0.19 17.14
CA ALA A 212 -14.05 -1.27 16.54
C ALA A 212 -12.79 -0.80 15.82
N CYS A 213 -12.35 0.46 15.99
CA CYS A 213 -11.11 0.88 15.34
C CYS A 213 -9.97 0.09 15.96
N HIS A 214 -9.41 -0.75 15.10
CA HIS A 214 -8.43 -1.73 15.44
C HIS A 214 -7.22 -0.99 16.01
N ARG A 215 -6.69 -1.48 17.15
CA ARG A 215 -5.33 -1.12 17.55
C ARG A 215 -4.42 -1.36 16.35
N GLY A 216 -3.40 -0.55 16.15
CA GLY A 216 -2.49 -0.69 15.00
C GLY A 216 -2.05 -2.14 14.74
N ASP A 217 -1.87 -2.96 15.78
CA ASP A 217 -1.57 -4.40 15.67
C ASP A 217 -2.57 -5.19 14.82
N ALA A 218 -3.87 -4.94 14.99
CA ALA A 218 -4.90 -5.69 14.27
C ALA A 218 -4.90 -5.33 12.77
N PHE A 219 -4.60 -4.08 12.39
CA PHE A 219 -4.36 -3.73 10.98
C PHE A 219 -3.21 -4.58 10.38
N PHE A 220 -2.08 -4.69 11.09
CA PHE A 220 -0.96 -5.49 10.60
C PHE A 220 -1.28 -6.99 10.59
N ASP A 221 -2.05 -7.50 11.54
CA ASP A 221 -2.48 -8.91 11.54
C ASP A 221 -3.47 -9.23 10.42
N GLU A 222 -4.38 -8.31 10.09
CA GLU A 222 -5.33 -8.43 8.99
C GLU A 222 -4.63 -8.34 7.63
N THR A 223 -3.71 -7.38 7.50
CA THR A 223 -2.84 -7.20 6.32
C THR A 223 -2.00 -8.46 6.10
N TRP A 224 -1.35 -8.98 7.15
CA TRP A 224 -0.58 -10.21 7.05
C TRP A 224 -1.46 -11.41 6.69
N ARG A 225 -2.67 -11.53 7.24
CA ARG A 225 -3.58 -12.62 6.86
C ARG A 225 -4.19 -12.45 5.47
N GLY A 226 -4.08 -11.26 4.89
CA GLY A 226 -4.69 -10.95 3.61
C GLY A 226 -6.21 -11.02 3.66
N VAL A 227 -6.83 -10.59 4.77
CA VAL A 227 -8.30 -10.59 5.03
C VAL A 227 -9.10 -9.92 3.89
N HIS A 228 -8.38 -9.21 3.05
CA HIS A 228 -8.81 -8.01 2.41
C HIS A 228 -8.13 -7.86 1.03
N CYS A 229 -7.40 -8.88 0.60
CA CYS A 229 -6.74 -8.92 -0.70
C CYS A 229 -7.72 -9.00 -1.87
N ALA A 230 -8.93 -9.51 -1.61
CA ALA A 230 -9.99 -9.68 -2.59
C ALA A 230 -10.92 -8.45 -2.73
N THR A 231 -10.68 -7.37 -1.98
CA THR A 231 -11.45 -6.14 -2.19
C THR A 231 -11.03 -5.46 -3.48
N ASP A 232 -11.90 -4.62 -4.04
CA ASP A 232 -11.48 -3.70 -5.08
C ASP A 232 -10.42 -2.74 -4.50
N TRP A 233 -9.36 -2.56 -5.26
CA TRP A 233 -8.23 -1.69 -4.92
C TRP A 233 -8.29 -0.37 -5.68
N TYR A 234 -9.25 -0.21 -6.60
CA TYR A 234 -9.73 1.10 -7.02
C TYR A 234 -10.46 1.74 -5.84
N GLN A 235 -9.82 2.71 -5.21
CA GLN A 235 -10.42 3.40 -4.07
C GLN A 235 -11.71 4.11 -4.51
N GLY A 236 -12.83 3.69 -3.92
CA GLY A 236 -14.11 4.40 -3.99
C GLY A 236 -15.14 3.84 -4.96
N ASP A 237 -14.84 2.77 -5.69
CA ASP A 237 -15.82 2.15 -6.56
C ASP A 237 -16.59 1.03 -5.85
N ASP A 238 -17.84 0.82 -6.26
CA ASP A 238 -18.80 -0.11 -5.63
C ASP A 238 -18.51 -1.59 -5.89
N GLY A 239 -17.26 -1.92 -6.25
CA GLY A 239 -16.82 -3.25 -6.67
C GLY A 239 -17.20 -3.59 -8.12
N THR A 240 -17.62 -2.61 -8.93
CA THR A 240 -17.90 -2.82 -10.35
C THR A 240 -16.67 -2.73 -11.24
N HIS A 241 -15.62 -2.00 -10.84
CA HIS A 241 -14.31 -2.06 -11.49
C HIS A 241 -13.53 -3.28 -10.98
N GLY A 242 -13.51 -4.36 -11.77
CA GLY A 242 -12.92 -5.62 -11.30
C GLY A 242 -13.48 -6.89 -11.94
N ASP A 243 -14.67 -6.84 -12.55
CA ASP A 243 -15.25 -7.99 -13.25
C ASP A 243 -14.61 -8.21 -14.63
N PHE A 244 -13.30 -8.43 -14.60
CA PHE A 244 -12.50 -8.75 -15.75
C PHE A 244 -12.43 -10.28 -15.84
N GLY A 245 -13.09 -10.87 -16.83
CA GLY A 245 -13.27 -12.32 -16.98
C GLY A 245 -12.08 -13.22 -16.57
N ALA A 246 -12.40 -14.42 -16.07
CA ALA A 246 -11.56 -15.29 -15.24
C ALA A 246 -10.29 -15.90 -15.86
N ALA A 247 -9.87 -15.54 -17.08
CA ALA A 247 -8.91 -16.36 -17.82
C ALA A 247 -7.42 -16.10 -17.49
N VAL A 248 -6.98 -14.85 -17.35
CA VAL A 248 -5.53 -14.51 -17.37
C VAL A 248 -4.99 -14.23 -15.96
N ASP A 249 -3.80 -14.77 -15.65
CA ASP A 249 -3.04 -14.42 -14.43
C ASP A 249 -2.61 -12.94 -14.51
N ALA A 250 -3.04 -12.14 -13.53
CA ALA A 250 -2.75 -10.71 -13.50
C ALA A 250 -1.66 -10.36 -12.48
N PRO A 251 -0.37 -10.32 -12.86
CA PRO A 251 0.70 -9.94 -11.93
C PRO A 251 0.52 -8.51 -11.44
N ALA A 252 0.98 -8.24 -10.22
CA ALA A 252 1.07 -6.87 -9.72
C ALA A 252 2.08 -6.07 -10.54
N LEU A 253 1.79 -4.79 -10.79
CA LEU A 253 2.66 -3.86 -11.50
C LEU A 253 2.83 -2.59 -10.65
N LEU A 254 4.08 -2.24 -10.37
CA LEU A 254 4.45 -1.00 -9.68
C LEU A 254 5.35 -0.15 -10.59
N GLY A 255 5.43 1.14 -10.33
CA GLY A 255 6.25 2.08 -11.09
C GLY A 255 5.73 3.50 -10.95
N LEU A 256 6.45 4.44 -11.56
CA LEU A 256 5.96 5.80 -11.77
C LEU A 256 4.78 5.79 -12.73
N ASP A 257 3.83 6.72 -12.59
CA ASP A 257 2.61 6.76 -13.42
C ASP A 257 2.93 6.77 -14.92
N ASP A 258 3.87 7.63 -15.34
CA ASP A 258 4.29 7.74 -16.75
C ASP A 258 4.89 6.43 -17.28
N ASP A 259 5.66 5.73 -16.44
CA ASP A 259 6.28 4.45 -16.81
C ASP A 259 5.24 3.33 -16.86
N ILE A 260 4.26 3.32 -15.96
CA ILE A 260 3.12 2.39 -15.97
C ILE A 260 2.31 2.59 -17.24
N GLU A 261 1.99 3.85 -17.59
CA GLU A 261 1.28 4.19 -18.82
C GLU A 261 2.07 3.70 -20.04
N ALA A 262 3.36 4.04 -20.12
CA ALA A 262 4.24 3.58 -21.20
C ALA A 262 4.35 2.04 -21.26
N TYR A 263 4.36 1.37 -20.10
CA TYR A 263 4.38 -0.09 -20.01
C TYR A 263 3.12 -0.72 -20.60
N CYS A 264 1.94 -0.18 -20.30
CA CYS A 264 0.68 -0.63 -20.88
C CYS A 264 0.57 -0.34 -22.39
N GLN A 265 0.97 0.86 -22.82
CA GLN A 265 0.92 1.25 -24.23
C GLN A 265 1.81 0.36 -25.12
N ARG A 266 2.99 -0.04 -24.65
CA ARG A 266 3.89 -0.98 -25.36
C ARG A 266 3.26 -2.35 -25.62
N LYS A 267 2.20 -2.71 -24.91
CA LYS A 267 1.48 -3.97 -25.10
C LYS A 267 0.32 -3.86 -26.09
N GLU A 268 0.25 -2.77 -26.86
CA GLU A 268 -0.79 -2.48 -27.86
C GLU A 268 -2.19 -2.23 -27.25
N PHE A 269 -2.25 -1.83 -25.98
CA PHE A 269 -3.50 -1.44 -25.32
C PHE A 269 -3.55 0.09 -25.19
N ALA A 270 -4.68 0.69 -25.56
CA ALA A 270 -4.89 2.12 -25.40
C ALA A 270 -5.21 2.45 -23.94
N TRP A 271 -4.59 3.50 -23.38
CA TRP A 271 -5.06 4.05 -22.10
C TRP A 271 -6.51 4.53 -22.26
N PRO A 272 -7.44 4.27 -21.30
CA PRO A 272 -7.23 3.78 -19.93
C PRO A 272 -7.25 2.25 -19.74
N ASP A 273 -7.23 1.44 -20.81
CA ASP A 273 -7.40 -0.03 -20.76
C ASP A 273 -6.17 -0.81 -20.24
N CYS A 274 -5.36 -0.25 -19.33
CA CYS A 274 -4.39 -1.07 -18.58
C CYS A 274 -5.09 -2.27 -17.90
N ASP A 275 -6.36 -2.11 -17.55
CA ASP A 275 -7.21 -3.15 -17.01
C ASP A 275 -7.36 -4.37 -17.97
N ALA A 276 -7.34 -4.13 -19.28
CA ALA A 276 -7.37 -5.17 -20.31
C ALA A 276 -6.03 -5.91 -20.45
N THR A 277 -4.92 -5.32 -19.98
CA THR A 277 -3.57 -5.91 -20.09
C THR A 277 -3.38 -7.10 -19.14
N GLY A 278 -4.32 -7.32 -18.21
CA GLY A 278 -4.22 -8.39 -17.22
C GLY A 278 -3.04 -8.14 -16.29
N VAL A 279 -2.96 -6.96 -15.69
CA VAL A 279 -2.05 -6.66 -14.58
C VAL A 279 -2.86 -6.00 -13.47
N ASN A 280 -2.40 -6.14 -12.23
CA ASN A 280 -2.93 -5.40 -11.10
C ASN A 280 -2.09 -4.15 -10.89
N ILE A 281 -2.67 -2.97 -11.03
CA ILE A 281 -2.02 -1.69 -10.71
C ILE A 281 -2.71 -1.12 -9.48
N PHE A 282 -1.92 -0.63 -8.52
CA PHE A 282 -2.47 0.20 -7.45
C PHE A 282 -2.69 1.61 -8.01
N ARG A 283 -3.92 1.92 -8.45
CA ARG A 283 -4.23 3.24 -9.00
C ARG A 283 -4.74 4.16 -7.91
N LEU A 284 -4.05 5.27 -7.73
CA LEU A 284 -4.58 6.42 -7.00
C LEU A 284 -5.42 7.23 -7.97
N VAL A 285 -6.75 7.19 -7.80
CA VAL A 285 -7.64 8.01 -8.62
C VAL A 285 -7.35 9.49 -8.32
N ALA A 286 -7.04 10.26 -9.35
CA ALA A 286 -6.85 11.71 -9.25
C ALA A 286 -8.08 12.33 -8.56
N GLY A 287 -7.85 13.00 -7.43
CA GLY A 287 -8.90 13.65 -6.63
C GLY A 287 -9.27 12.93 -5.33
N LEU A 288 -8.72 11.75 -5.05
CA LEU A 288 -8.80 11.12 -3.73
C LEU A 288 -7.46 11.23 -2.99
N PRO A 289 -7.47 11.47 -1.66
CA PRO A 289 -6.24 11.56 -0.89
C PRO A 289 -5.52 10.21 -0.88
N TYR A 290 -4.21 10.25 -1.13
CA TYR A 290 -3.35 9.08 -1.01
C TYR A 290 -3.52 8.40 0.35
N ASN A 291 -3.63 7.06 0.35
CA ASN A 291 -3.75 6.25 1.57
C ASN A 291 -2.60 5.24 1.65
N THR A 292 -1.56 5.61 2.39
CA THR A 292 -0.36 4.79 2.61
C THR A 292 -0.68 3.42 3.22
N CYS A 293 -1.62 3.34 4.18
CA CYS A 293 -2.01 2.06 4.76
C CYS A 293 -2.62 1.12 3.72
N ARG A 294 -3.43 1.68 2.80
CA ARG A 294 -4.05 0.91 1.72
C ARG A 294 -3.00 0.48 0.69
N ASN A 295 -2.06 1.35 0.35
CA ASN A 295 -0.93 0.98 -0.51
C ASN A 295 -0.10 -0.17 0.10
N PHE A 296 0.27 -0.05 1.38
CA PHE A 296 1.03 -1.09 2.07
C PHE A 296 0.30 -2.43 2.07
N GLU A 297 -0.99 -2.42 2.36
CA GLU A 297 -1.77 -3.65 2.35
C GLU A 297 -1.85 -4.27 0.95
N TRP A 298 -2.03 -3.44 -0.09
CA TRP A 298 -2.01 -3.88 -1.48
C TRP A 298 -0.68 -4.57 -1.80
N GLN A 299 0.45 -4.01 -1.40
CA GLN A 299 1.77 -4.58 -1.64
C GLN A 299 1.97 -5.93 -0.94
N ILE A 300 1.47 -6.08 0.28
CA ILE A 300 1.53 -7.36 1.01
C ILE A 300 0.65 -8.41 0.33
N CYS A 301 -0.54 -8.02 -0.13
CA CYS A 301 -1.41 -8.88 -0.94
C CYS A 301 -0.75 -9.28 -2.27
N ALA A 302 -0.08 -8.35 -2.94
CA ALA A 302 0.68 -8.58 -4.16
C ALA A 302 1.80 -9.62 -3.96
N ALA A 303 2.59 -9.50 -2.88
CA ALA A 303 3.65 -10.46 -2.54
C ALA A 303 3.10 -11.86 -2.23
N LYS A 304 1.89 -11.94 -1.70
CA LYS A 304 1.20 -13.21 -1.42
C LYS A 304 0.55 -13.82 -2.67
N GLY A 305 0.42 -13.07 -3.76
CA GLY A 305 -0.33 -13.51 -4.94
C GLY A 305 -1.83 -13.59 -4.65
N MET A 306 -2.34 -12.65 -3.85
CA MET A 306 -3.72 -12.67 -3.36
C MET A 306 -4.56 -11.50 -3.88
N LEU A 307 -4.00 -10.61 -4.69
CA LEU A 307 -4.78 -9.58 -5.36
C LEU A 307 -5.82 -10.23 -6.30
N GLY A 308 -6.88 -9.48 -6.61
CA GLY A 308 -7.89 -9.91 -7.58
C GLY A 308 -7.22 -10.39 -8.89
N ARG A 309 -7.57 -11.61 -9.34
CA ARG A 309 -7.02 -12.25 -10.57
C ARG A 309 -5.51 -12.51 -10.58
N GLN A 310 -4.78 -12.15 -9.53
CA GLN A 310 -3.38 -12.49 -9.39
C GLN A 310 -3.30 -13.98 -9.00
N LYS A 311 -3.03 -14.85 -9.98
CA LYS A 311 -2.95 -16.31 -9.79
C LYS A 311 -1.53 -16.76 -9.41
N SER A 312 -0.56 -15.85 -9.43
CA SER A 312 0.84 -16.10 -9.09
C SER A 312 1.38 -15.05 -8.12
N ARG A 313 2.54 -15.30 -7.51
CA ARG A 313 3.21 -14.31 -6.64
C ARG A 313 4.07 -13.32 -7.42
N LYS A 314 3.81 -13.17 -8.72
CA LYS A 314 4.60 -12.34 -9.61
C LYS A 314 4.26 -10.88 -9.38
N ILE A 315 5.31 -10.11 -9.17
CA ILE A 315 5.31 -8.65 -9.15
C ILE A 315 6.21 -8.19 -10.29
N ARG A 316 5.81 -7.15 -10.99
CA ARG A 316 6.60 -6.51 -12.05
C ARG A 316 6.76 -5.05 -11.75
N PHE A 317 7.79 -4.47 -12.34
CA PHE A 317 8.08 -3.06 -12.22
C PHE A 317 8.11 -2.41 -13.61
N ALA A 318 7.27 -1.40 -13.81
CA ALA A 318 7.30 -0.52 -14.97
C ALA A 318 8.52 0.41 -14.93
N THR A 319 8.94 0.81 -13.72
CA THR A 319 10.18 1.54 -13.43
C THR A 319 11.16 0.60 -12.72
N ALA A 320 12.35 0.36 -13.27
CA ALA A 320 13.29 -0.58 -12.68
C ALA A 320 13.86 -0.06 -11.33
N PRO A 321 13.79 -0.82 -10.21
CA PRO A 321 14.29 -0.37 -8.91
C PRO A 321 15.76 0.05 -8.91
N LYS A 322 16.59 -0.61 -9.73
CA LYS A 322 18.02 -0.29 -9.87
C LYS A 322 18.33 1.07 -10.49
N ALA A 323 17.36 1.66 -11.18
CA ALA A 323 17.49 2.98 -11.79
C ALA A 323 17.17 4.12 -10.81
N MET A 324 16.67 3.80 -9.61
CA MET A 324 16.19 4.79 -8.65
C MET A 324 17.35 5.50 -7.96
N ARG A 325 17.43 6.81 -8.19
CA ARG A 325 18.46 7.70 -7.66
C ARG A 325 17.87 8.62 -6.61
N LEU A 326 18.45 8.60 -5.40
CA LEU A 326 18.12 9.54 -4.33
C LEU A 326 18.39 10.99 -4.72
N ASP A 327 19.42 11.20 -5.55
CA ASP A 327 19.83 12.50 -6.11
C ASP A 327 19.27 12.74 -7.53
N GLY A 328 18.15 12.08 -7.87
CA GLY A 328 17.51 12.14 -9.18
C GLY A 328 16.83 13.48 -9.48
N THR A 329 15.97 13.48 -10.51
CA THR A 329 15.14 14.63 -10.86
C THR A 329 13.69 14.15 -11.06
N PRO A 330 12.78 14.43 -10.12
CA PRO A 330 13.02 15.12 -8.84
C PRO A 330 13.87 14.25 -7.88
N PRO A 331 14.74 14.84 -7.06
CA PRO A 331 15.41 14.09 -6.01
C PRO A 331 14.40 13.75 -4.91
N LEU A 332 14.66 12.64 -4.20
CA LEU A 332 13.83 12.22 -3.08
C LEU A 332 13.67 13.38 -2.09
N TRP A 333 12.45 13.60 -1.58
CA TRP A 333 12.13 14.59 -0.55
C TRP A 333 12.21 16.07 -0.98
N GLN A 334 12.36 16.40 -2.27
CA GLN A 334 12.26 17.82 -2.68
C GLN A 334 10.86 18.28 -3.07
N CYS A 335 9.89 17.37 -3.15
CA CYS A 335 8.52 17.70 -3.52
C CYS A 335 7.58 17.46 -2.34
N SER A 336 6.78 18.48 -2.03
CA SER A 336 5.86 18.55 -0.89
C SER A 336 4.42 18.68 -1.39
N GLY A 337 4.01 17.85 -2.37
CA GLY A 337 2.61 17.83 -2.75
C GLY A 337 2.19 16.80 -3.78
N PHE A 338 0.95 16.31 -3.64
CA PHE A 338 0.24 15.55 -4.67
C PHE A 338 -0.47 16.55 -5.59
N THR A 339 0.30 17.28 -6.40
CA THR A 339 -0.29 17.98 -7.55
C THR A 339 0.32 17.48 -8.83
N ASN A 340 -0.55 17.31 -9.81
CA ASN A 340 -0.36 16.66 -11.08
C ASN A 340 0.69 17.31 -12.00
N ASN A 341 1.56 18.24 -11.55
CA ASN A 341 2.73 18.73 -12.31
C ASN A 341 3.66 19.70 -11.55
N PHE A 342 3.41 20.06 -10.28
CA PHE A 342 4.25 21.05 -9.59
C PHE A 342 4.47 20.70 -8.12
N CYS A 343 5.72 20.79 -7.68
CA CYS A 343 6.10 20.71 -6.27
C CYS A 343 5.62 21.99 -5.55
N SER A 344 4.31 22.15 -5.37
CA SER A 344 3.74 23.14 -4.46
C SER A 344 4.04 22.67 -3.04
N HIS A 345 4.49 23.56 -2.18
CA HIS A 345 5.12 23.21 -0.90
C HIS A 345 4.17 22.77 0.22
N ASP A 346 2.86 22.71 -0.04
CA ASP A 346 1.92 22.86 1.07
C ASP A 346 1.22 21.58 1.52
N ASP A 347 1.02 20.54 0.69
CA ASP A 347 0.35 19.30 1.13
C ASP A 347 0.51 18.14 0.13
N GLY A 348 1.15 17.04 0.55
CA GLY A 348 1.20 15.75 -0.17
C GLY A 348 2.60 15.21 -0.45
N PHE A 349 2.65 14.00 -1.02
CA PHE A 349 3.87 13.32 -1.45
C PHE A 349 3.92 13.26 -2.97
N ALA A 350 5.11 13.42 -3.56
CA ALA A 350 5.28 13.20 -4.98
C ALA A 350 5.14 11.71 -5.33
N ASN A 351 4.82 11.42 -6.59
CA ASN A 351 4.73 10.05 -7.08
C ASN A 351 6.07 9.31 -6.88
N ASP A 352 7.19 9.97 -7.15
CA ASP A 352 8.52 9.44 -6.88
C ASP A 352 8.67 9.02 -5.41
N ASP A 353 8.35 9.88 -4.44
CA ASP A 353 8.47 9.55 -3.01
C ASP A 353 7.63 8.31 -2.64
N ILE A 354 6.42 8.18 -3.22
CA ILE A 354 5.55 7.01 -3.08
C ILE A 354 6.22 5.77 -3.67
N PHE A 355 6.72 5.83 -4.89
CA PHE A 355 7.36 4.67 -5.52
C PHE A 355 8.66 4.24 -4.80
N PHE A 356 9.45 5.20 -4.29
CA PHE A 356 10.60 4.91 -3.42
C PHE A 356 10.18 4.18 -2.15
N LEU A 357 9.10 4.61 -1.50
CA LEU A 357 8.52 3.93 -0.34
C LEU A 357 8.10 2.50 -0.70
N GLU A 358 7.39 2.29 -1.81
CA GLU A 358 6.92 0.98 -2.27
C GLU A 358 8.06 -0.03 -2.47
N VAL A 359 9.11 0.38 -3.20
CA VAL A 359 10.30 -0.46 -3.42
C VAL A 359 10.97 -0.78 -2.08
N CYS A 360 11.07 0.19 -1.19
CA CYS A 360 11.66 -0.04 0.13
C CYS A 360 10.81 -0.93 1.03
N VAL A 361 9.47 -0.89 0.95
CA VAL A 361 8.61 -1.84 1.68
C VAL A 361 8.96 -3.27 1.27
N TYR A 362 9.07 -3.58 -0.03
CA TYR A 362 9.50 -4.91 -0.46
C TYR A 362 10.90 -5.26 0.03
N SER A 363 11.83 -4.31 0.01
CA SER A 363 13.17 -4.55 0.57
C SER A 363 13.13 -4.94 2.05
N MET A 364 12.23 -4.32 2.81
CA MET A 364 12.05 -4.55 4.23
C MET A 364 11.34 -5.86 4.55
N VAL A 365 10.44 -6.36 3.69
CA VAL A 365 9.63 -7.57 3.98
C VAL A 365 10.09 -8.84 3.26
N CYS A 366 10.83 -8.76 2.16
CA CYS A 366 11.31 -9.92 1.39
C CYS A 366 12.72 -10.35 1.85
N VAL A 367 12.98 -11.67 1.95
CA VAL A 367 14.33 -12.19 2.27
C VAL A 367 15.30 -11.97 1.12
N ASN A 368 14.83 -12.16 -0.11
CA ASN A 368 15.59 -11.98 -1.35
C ASN A 368 15.56 -10.53 -1.86
N SER A 369 15.57 -9.54 -0.95
CA SER A 369 15.48 -8.13 -1.33
C SER A 369 16.63 -7.64 -2.22
N ALA A 370 17.78 -8.30 -2.22
CA ALA A 370 18.87 -7.96 -3.14
C ALA A 370 18.46 -8.16 -4.62
N GLU A 371 17.66 -9.19 -4.93
CA GLU A 371 17.20 -9.46 -6.30
C GLU A 371 16.34 -8.32 -6.85
N LEU A 372 15.58 -7.64 -5.98
CA LEU A 372 14.73 -6.49 -6.33
C LEU A 372 15.52 -5.40 -7.05
N PHE A 373 16.76 -5.16 -6.63
CA PHE A 373 17.64 -4.10 -7.14
C PHE A 373 18.50 -4.55 -8.34
N GLU A 374 18.27 -5.75 -8.88
CA GLU A 374 18.91 -6.21 -10.11
C GLU A 374 17.93 -6.24 -11.30
N LEU A 375 16.62 -6.14 -11.01
CA LEU A 375 15.55 -6.29 -11.98
C LEU A 375 15.61 -5.28 -13.13
N ASN A 376 15.21 -5.75 -14.30
CA ASN A 376 14.86 -4.90 -15.44
C ASN A 376 13.36 -4.59 -15.46
N VAL A 377 12.97 -3.62 -16.29
CA VAL A 377 11.55 -3.30 -16.50
C VAL A 377 10.78 -4.53 -17.00
N GLY A 378 9.66 -4.84 -16.35
CA GLY A 378 8.77 -5.96 -16.69
C GLY A 378 9.26 -7.35 -16.26
N GLU A 379 10.44 -7.46 -15.64
CA GLU A 379 10.96 -8.72 -15.12
C GLU A 379 10.10 -9.21 -13.94
N ASP A 380 9.88 -10.52 -13.86
CA ASP A 380 9.09 -11.13 -12.78
C ASP A 380 9.92 -11.16 -11.49
N PHE A 381 9.47 -10.46 -10.46
CA PHE A 381 9.96 -10.56 -9.10
C PHE A 381 9.07 -11.48 -8.26
N LEU A 382 9.68 -12.40 -7.54
CA LEU A 382 8.99 -13.30 -6.60
C LEU A 382 9.48 -13.00 -5.19
N CYS A 383 8.73 -12.17 -4.46
CA CYS A 383 9.07 -11.84 -3.07
C CYS A 383 9.07 -13.12 -2.20
N ALA A 384 10.23 -13.48 -1.66
CA ALA A 384 10.35 -14.45 -0.57
C ALA A 384 9.92 -13.78 0.74
N LEU A 385 8.62 -13.52 0.86
CA LEU A 385 8.01 -12.80 1.97
C LEU A 385 8.34 -13.46 3.31
N SER A 386 8.86 -12.68 4.26
CA SER A 386 9.23 -13.14 5.60
C SER A 386 8.36 -12.50 6.66
N GLU A 387 7.74 -13.33 7.49
CA GLU A 387 6.94 -12.85 8.62
C GLU A 387 7.81 -12.08 9.62
N ALA A 388 9.01 -12.57 9.93
CA ALA A 388 9.91 -11.91 10.88
C ALA A 388 10.27 -10.49 10.42
N LYS A 389 10.58 -10.33 9.13
CA LYS A 389 10.87 -9.04 8.49
C LYS A 389 9.65 -8.13 8.45
N TYR A 390 8.48 -8.68 8.12
CA TYR A 390 7.21 -7.95 8.19
C TYR A 390 6.91 -7.43 9.60
N ARG A 391 7.10 -8.25 10.64
CA ARG A 391 6.91 -7.86 12.04
C ARG A 391 7.95 -6.84 12.52
N GLU A 392 9.17 -6.89 11.99
CA GLU A 392 10.16 -5.85 12.23
C GLU A 392 9.71 -4.51 11.63
N LEU A 393 9.26 -4.51 10.37
CA LEU A 393 8.71 -3.31 9.74
C LEU A 393 7.50 -2.78 10.51
N GLN A 394 6.56 -3.64 10.93
CA GLN A 394 5.46 -3.26 11.81
C GLN A 394 5.93 -2.48 13.04
N LYS A 395 6.95 -2.96 13.75
CA LYS A 395 7.48 -2.27 14.94
C LYS A 395 8.03 -0.88 14.61
N ILE A 396 8.76 -0.76 13.50
CA ILE A 396 9.30 0.52 13.01
C ILE A 396 8.15 1.49 12.72
N LEU A 397 7.16 1.04 11.97
CA LEU A 397 6.00 1.83 11.56
C LEU A 397 5.09 2.22 12.74
N GLN A 398 4.99 1.38 13.77
CA GLN A 398 4.23 1.66 14.98
C GLN A 398 4.94 2.62 15.94
N ALA A 399 6.29 2.64 15.93
CA ALA A 399 7.06 3.60 16.71
C ALA A 399 6.81 5.05 16.24
N GLY A 400 6.57 5.22 14.94
CA GLY A 400 6.29 6.53 14.33
C GLY A 400 7.50 7.47 14.32
N PRO A 401 7.33 8.70 13.82
CA PRO A 401 8.38 9.70 13.86
C PRO A 401 8.63 10.21 15.28
N THR A 402 9.89 10.48 15.63
CA THR A 402 10.23 11.10 16.92
C THR A 402 9.94 12.60 16.86
N SER A 403 9.13 13.11 17.78
CA SER A 403 8.79 14.54 17.87
C SER A 403 9.98 15.47 18.07
N SER A 404 11.15 14.94 18.46
CA SER A 404 12.36 15.71 18.79
C SER A 404 13.08 16.37 17.59
N GLY A 405 12.59 16.19 16.36
CA GLY A 405 13.17 16.78 15.15
C GLY A 405 12.41 18.00 14.60
N LEU A 406 11.20 18.25 15.10
CA LEU A 406 10.46 19.48 14.84
C LEU A 406 10.70 20.39 16.03
N SER A 407 11.83 21.09 16.03
CA SER A 407 12.01 22.21 16.94
C SER A 407 10.92 23.24 16.65
N ASP A 408 10.18 23.67 17.67
CA ASP A 408 9.22 24.79 17.65
C ASP A 408 9.87 26.15 17.28
N ASP A 409 11.06 26.14 16.67
CA ASP A 409 11.87 27.31 16.35
C ASP A 409 11.54 27.91 14.95
N ASP A 410 10.61 27.32 14.20
CA ASP A 410 10.15 27.84 12.89
C ASP A 410 8.98 28.85 12.97
N ASP A 411 8.60 29.30 14.18
CA ASP A 411 7.64 30.40 14.38
C ASP A 411 8.23 31.81 14.07
N ASP A 412 9.43 31.90 13.48
CA ASP A 412 10.10 33.17 13.09
C ASP A 412 10.21 33.34 11.56
N TRP A 413 9.15 32.97 10.82
CA TRP A 413 8.93 33.44 9.44
C TRP A 413 7.81 34.48 9.46
N GLY A 414 8.20 35.74 9.69
CA GLY A 414 7.33 36.91 9.84
C GLY A 414 6.61 37.39 8.59
#